data_AF-Q8XY93-F1
#
_entry.id   AF-Q8XY93-F1
#
_cell.length_a   1.000
_cell.length_b   1.000
_cell.length_c   1.000
_cell.angle_alpha   90.00
_cell.angle_beta   90.00
_cell.angle_gamma   90.00
#
_symmetry.space_group_name_H-M   'P 1'
#
loop_
_entity.id
_entity.type
_entity.pdbx_description
1 polymer ?
#
loop_
_entity_poly.entity_id
_entity_poly.type
_entity_poly.pdbx_seq_one_letter_code
_entity_poly.pdbx_strand_id
1 'polypeptide(L)'
;MGADGPRSFSAIVAGQRAGFISYGEAMKKLREFTGDRLEEIASGLKSHGIHEKHMAYLAGPEQAVRRITGSHDLTALLDETIAGNGIIPAWISVDDQASPDRCGWIRQGLVEQLQGANLPCPDTLLSTVPYASSTSQEAPSKPDWVRPHIGRNQISLGDASAFLADPVSGCCGDWDRLRPWREALIEAVDHQEIAAGSWSFDRDEQPLNHADIRAWCARRGHDWPIPELSLQPAIRTEASVEISALSEAQDHAEKLLAENVRLQFEVARLSDRLVGKGREVALLERTIARNAVTSAAQLESIEGRLSEATCEIERLRTAPPTQDHAEAAGAGVTVHLPHVTKGLTGLFDVMRKHWTNYSKDTPPKSSNVAAAIDTALGFKKQKSGDPSRNGQTLAALIRPDEEREADQRVAKR
;
A
#
# COMPACT_ATOMS: atom_id res chain seq x y z
N MET A 1 46.34 30.69 28.50
CA MET A 1 45.13 31.35 27.98
C MET A 1 45.37 31.61 26.50
N GLY A 2 44.93 30.70 25.63
CA GLY A 2 45.01 30.89 24.18
C GLY A 2 43.87 31.81 23.75
N ALA A 3 44.19 32.93 23.12
CA ALA A 3 43.19 33.83 22.55
C ALA A 3 42.66 33.19 21.26
N ASP A 4 41.50 32.55 21.31
CA ASP A 4 40.74 32.18 20.11
C ASP A 4 40.45 33.46 19.33
N GLY A 5 40.99 33.54 18.10
CA GLY A 5 40.75 34.68 17.22
C GLY A 5 39.27 34.85 16.87
N PRO A 6 38.87 36.02 16.33
CA PRO A 6 37.48 36.29 15.97
C PRO A 6 37.00 35.23 14.96
N ARG A 7 35.97 34.47 15.35
CA ARG A 7 35.32 33.50 14.46
C ARG A 7 34.66 34.25 13.30
N SER A 8 34.80 33.76 12.07
CA SER A 8 34.11 34.34 10.93
C SER A 8 32.59 34.28 11.13
N PHE A 9 31.87 35.26 10.57
CA PHE A 9 30.41 35.30 10.66
C PHE A 9 29.76 34.00 10.15
N SER A 10 30.29 33.41 9.08
CA SER A 10 29.85 32.10 8.56
C SER A 10 30.02 30.97 9.57
N ALA A 11 31.12 30.95 10.34
CA ALA A 11 31.32 29.95 11.39
C ALA A 11 30.34 30.13 12.55
N ILE A 12 29.96 31.37 12.89
CA ILE A 12 28.94 31.67 13.90
C ILE A 12 27.56 31.17 13.42
N VAL A 13 27.17 31.47 12.18
CA VAL A 13 25.90 31.02 11.59
C VAL A 13 25.84 29.49 11.48
N ALA A 14 26.91 28.85 11.02
CA ALA A 14 26.99 27.39 10.95
C ALA A 14 26.85 26.73 12.33
N GLY A 15 27.51 27.30 13.35
CA GLY A 15 27.38 26.83 14.73
C GLY A 15 25.96 26.97 15.29
N GLN A 16 25.27 28.08 14.99
CA GLN A 16 23.88 28.28 15.39
C GLN A 16 22.93 27.31 14.68
N ARG A 17 23.11 27.09 13.37
CA ARG A 17 22.33 26.12 12.58
C ARG A 17 22.51 24.68 13.06
N ALA A 18 23.71 24.30 13.49
CA ALA A 18 23.95 22.99 14.08
C ALA A 18 23.08 22.76 15.34
N GLY A 19 22.77 23.82 16.09
CA GLY A 19 21.87 23.76 17.25
C GLY A 19 20.38 23.74 16.90
N PHE A 20 19.99 23.87 15.62
CA PHE A 20 18.60 23.87 15.16
C PHE A 20 18.19 22.50 14.61
N ILE A 21 16.94 22.12 14.84
CA ILE A 21 16.28 20.99 14.19
C ILE A 21 14.93 21.46 13.66
N SER A 22 14.68 21.23 12.38
CA SER A 22 13.40 21.58 11.77
C SER A 22 12.28 20.68 12.30
N TYR A 23 11.03 21.14 12.17
CA TYR A 23 9.86 20.36 12.52
C TYR A 23 9.84 19.01 11.79
N GLY A 24 10.07 19.05 10.48
CA GLY A 24 10.11 17.83 9.65
C GLY A 24 11.18 16.84 10.10
N GLU A 25 12.40 17.31 10.39
CA GLU A 25 13.49 16.43 10.84
C GLU A 25 13.19 15.82 12.22
N ALA A 26 12.68 16.63 13.17
CA ALA A 26 12.36 16.16 14.52
C ALA A 26 11.25 15.10 14.50
N MET A 27 10.16 15.33 13.75
CA MET A 27 9.05 14.39 13.63
C MET A 27 9.50 13.06 13.01
N LYS A 28 10.34 13.12 11.97
CA LYS A 28 10.91 11.91 11.34
C LYS A 28 11.77 11.11 12.32
N LYS A 29 12.66 11.77 13.06
CA LYS A 29 13.53 11.13 14.06
C LYS A 29 12.76 10.50 15.22
N LEU A 30 11.72 11.18 15.71
CA LEU A 30 10.86 10.65 16.76
C LEU A 30 10.09 9.40 16.25
N ARG A 31 9.54 9.45 15.04
CA ARG A 31 8.85 8.31 14.42
C ARG A 31 9.75 7.10 14.24
N GLU A 32 10.97 7.30 13.75
CA GLU A 32 11.96 6.23 13.57
C GLU A 32 12.34 5.57 14.90
N PHE A 33 12.33 6.33 15.99
CA PHE A 33 12.69 5.81 17.31
C PHE A 33 11.54 5.10 18.02
N THR A 34 10.33 5.68 18.02
CA THR A 34 9.20 5.11 18.77
C THR A 34 8.42 4.07 17.98
N GLY A 35 8.37 4.19 16.65
CA GLY A 35 7.49 3.40 15.80
C GLY A 35 6.02 3.86 15.83
N ASP A 36 5.71 4.90 16.59
CA ASP A 36 4.36 5.47 16.68
C ASP A 36 3.98 6.22 15.41
N ARG A 37 2.67 6.48 15.24
CA ARG A 37 2.22 7.28 14.10
C ARG A 37 2.53 8.76 14.32
N LEU A 38 2.70 9.51 13.24
CA LEU A 38 3.07 10.93 13.31
C LEU A 38 2.00 11.79 14.01
N GLU A 39 0.73 11.44 13.86
CA GLU A 39 -0.38 12.07 14.57
C GLU A 39 -0.35 11.83 16.09
N GLU A 40 0.11 10.66 16.54
CA GLU A 40 0.26 10.31 17.96
C GLU A 40 1.42 11.09 18.57
N ILE A 41 2.55 11.16 17.85
CA ILE A 41 3.70 11.97 18.24
C ILE A 41 3.32 13.45 18.31
N ALA A 42 2.65 13.98 17.29
CA ALA A 42 2.23 15.38 17.25
C ALA A 42 1.26 15.69 18.41
N SER A 43 0.29 14.81 18.68
CA SER A 43 -0.61 14.92 19.83
C SER A 43 0.13 14.88 21.18
N GLY A 44 1.14 14.01 21.30
CA GLY A 44 2.02 13.93 22.46
C GLY A 44 2.81 15.22 22.71
N LEU A 45 3.45 15.76 21.67
CA LEU A 45 4.18 17.04 21.75
C LEU A 45 3.25 18.21 22.09
N LYS A 46 2.03 18.20 21.54
CA LYS A 46 1.04 19.25 21.79
C LYS A 46 0.51 19.21 23.22
N SER A 47 0.09 18.03 23.69
CA SER A 47 -0.47 17.83 25.04
C SER A 47 0.51 18.14 26.18
N HIS A 48 1.82 17.99 25.95
CA HIS A 48 2.86 18.32 26.94
C HIS A 48 3.38 19.76 26.81
N GLY A 49 2.83 20.58 25.90
CA GLY A 49 3.23 21.98 25.73
C GLY A 49 4.65 22.17 25.16
N ILE A 50 5.20 21.16 24.46
CA ILE A 50 6.57 21.22 23.90
C ILE A 50 6.70 22.27 22.80
N HIS A 51 5.60 22.57 22.14
CA HIS A 51 5.51 23.61 21.12
C HIS A 51 5.45 25.03 21.68
N GLU A 52 5.50 25.24 23.00
CA GLU A 52 5.44 26.60 23.58
C GLU A 52 6.82 27.15 23.95
N LYS A 53 7.85 26.31 23.98
CA LYS A 53 9.16 26.63 24.56
C LYS A 53 10.32 26.24 23.63
N HIS A 54 11.43 26.98 23.71
CA HIS A 54 12.67 26.73 22.95
C HIS A 54 12.51 26.61 21.43
N MET A 55 11.51 27.29 20.88
CA MET A 55 11.29 27.35 19.44
C MET A 55 12.30 28.25 18.75
N ALA A 56 12.56 27.92 17.50
CA ALA A 56 13.34 28.74 16.62
C ALA A 56 12.83 28.67 15.19
N TYR A 57 13.17 29.69 14.41
CA TYR A 57 12.90 29.70 12.98
C TYR A 57 14.11 30.23 12.20
N LEU A 58 14.19 29.85 10.92
CA LEU A 58 15.23 30.29 10.00
C LEU A 58 14.81 31.58 9.28
N ALA A 59 15.50 32.69 9.57
CA ALA A 59 15.20 34.02 9.04
C ALA A 59 16.22 34.52 8.01
N GLY A 60 15.72 35.21 6.97
CA GLY A 60 16.55 35.88 5.96
C GLY A 60 17.22 34.94 4.94
N PRO A 61 17.96 35.49 3.96
CA PRO A 61 18.63 34.71 2.91
C PRO A 61 19.72 33.80 3.47
N GLU A 62 20.34 34.21 4.57
CA GLU A 62 21.36 33.45 5.28
C GLU A 62 20.77 32.42 6.27
N GLN A 63 19.44 32.26 6.31
CA GLN A 63 18.72 31.33 7.20
C GLN A 63 19.31 31.33 8.62
N ALA A 64 19.41 32.51 9.23
CA ALA A 64 19.92 32.66 10.59
C ALA A 64 18.88 32.12 11.58
N VAL A 65 19.34 31.36 12.58
CA VAL A 65 18.45 30.78 13.61
C VAL A 65 18.02 31.89 14.57
N ARG A 66 16.72 32.18 14.60
CA ARG A 66 16.13 33.14 15.55
C ARG A 66 15.26 32.41 16.56
N ARG A 67 15.56 32.58 17.84
CA ARG A 67 14.74 32.05 18.93
C ARG A 67 13.47 32.87 19.07
N ILE A 68 12.35 32.18 19.28
CA ILE A 68 11.04 32.80 19.47
C ILE A 68 10.35 32.20 20.70
N THR A 69 9.55 33.04 21.36
CA THR A 69 8.71 32.66 22.50
C THR A 69 7.26 32.60 22.02
N GLY A 70 6.68 31.40 21.92
CA GLY A 70 5.41 31.19 21.23
C GLY A 70 5.56 31.22 19.70
N SER A 71 5.07 30.19 19.00
CA SER A 71 4.93 30.18 17.55
C SER A 71 3.57 29.61 17.21
N HIS A 72 2.71 30.47 16.66
CA HIS A 72 1.44 30.01 16.08
C HIS A 72 1.70 29.01 14.94
N ASP A 73 2.81 29.16 14.21
CA ASP A 73 3.18 28.30 13.09
C ASP A 73 3.45 26.86 13.52
N LEU A 74 4.19 26.67 14.62
CA LEU A 74 4.50 25.33 15.12
C LEU A 74 3.25 24.64 15.69
N THR A 75 2.38 25.38 16.38
CA THR A 75 1.08 24.88 16.81
C THR A 75 0.23 24.45 15.61
N ALA A 76 0.19 25.28 14.56
CA ALA A 76 -0.54 24.96 13.34
C ALA A 76 0.05 23.73 12.61
N LEU A 77 1.38 23.56 12.58
CA LEU A 77 2.04 22.37 12.03
C LEU A 77 1.64 21.10 12.75
N LEU A 78 1.57 21.15 14.09
CA LEU A 78 1.09 20.02 14.89
C LEU A 78 -0.39 19.73 14.60
N ASP A 79 -1.24 20.77 14.55
CA ASP A 79 -2.67 20.62 14.28
C ASP A 79 -2.97 20.04 12.91
N GLU A 80 -2.29 20.53 11.87
CA GLU A 80 -2.42 20.00 10.52
C GLU A 80 -1.88 18.57 10.42
N THR A 81 -0.79 18.23 11.12
CA THR A 81 -0.28 16.85 11.16
C THR A 81 -1.26 15.90 11.84
N ILE A 82 -1.93 16.34 12.91
CA ILE A 82 -2.96 15.57 13.61
C ILE A 82 -4.20 15.40 12.70
N ALA A 83 -4.67 16.49 12.07
CA ALA A 83 -5.84 16.45 11.19
C ALA A 83 -5.60 15.68 9.89
N GLY A 84 -4.36 15.70 9.39
CA GLY A 84 -3.93 15.05 8.14
C GLY A 84 -3.57 13.57 8.28
N ASN A 85 -3.94 12.90 9.37
CA ASN A 85 -3.58 11.50 9.66
C ASN A 85 -2.06 11.24 9.56
N GLY A 86 -1.26 12.14 10.12
CA GLY A 86 0.20 12.00 10.18
C GLY A 86 0.94 12.48 8.93
N ILE A 87 0.27 13.14 7.99
CA ILE A 87 0.95 13.81 6.86
C ILE A 87 1.50 15.15 7.35
N ILE A 88 2.82 15.34 7.25
CA ILE A 88 3.47 16.63 7.53
C ILE A 88 3.12 17.59 6.38
N PRO A 89 2.47 18.73 6.63
CA PRO A 89 2.09 19.67 5.58
C PRO A 89 3.33 20.30 4.94
N ALA A 90 3.32 20.48 3.62
CA ALA A 90 4.42 21.10 2.89
C ALA A 90 4.56 22.61 3.19
N TRP A 91 3.45 23.26 3.53
CA TRP A 91 3.35 24.67 3.88
C TRP A 91 2.05 24.91 4.67
N ILE A 92 2.03 25.94 5.52
CA ILE A 92 0.82 26.40 6.22
C ILE A 92 0.42 27.77 5.67
N SER A 93 -0.87 27.93 5.38
CA SER A 93 -1.44 29.10 4.70
C SER A 93 -1.47 30.40 5.50
N VAL A 94 -1.05 30.40 6.77
CA VAL A 94 -1.36 31.52 7.68
C VAL A 94 -0.55 32.77 7.35
N ASP A 95 0.66 32.68 6.77
CA ASP A 95 1.46 33.88 6.39
C ASP A 95 2.61 33.62 5.37
N ASP A 96 2.49 32.64 4.45
CA ASP A 96 3.49 32.31 3.39
C ASP A 96 4.94 32.00 3.86
N GLN A 97 5.23 32.02 5.16
CA GLN A 97 6.60 31.80 5.70
C GLN A 97 6.77 30.54 6.54
N ALA A 98 5.66 29.91 6.96
CA ALA A 98 5.67 28.70 7.78
C ALA A 98 5.87 27.46 6.90
N SER A 99 7.14 27.09 6.70
CA SER A 99 7.54 25.81 6.13
C SER A 99 8.02 24.87 7.25
N PRO A 100 7.72 23.56 7.19
CA PRO A 100 8.21 22.57 8.16
C PRO A 100 9.74 22.50 8.24
N ASP A 101 10.45 23.02 7.23
CA ASP A 101 11.92 23.10 7.21
C ASP A 101 12.46 24.38 7.84
N ARG A 102 11.62 25.41 7.98
CA ARG A 102 12.00 26.72 8.51
C ARG A 102 11.61 26.91 9.96
N CYS A 103 10.55 26.24 10.42
CA CYS A 103 10.10 26.25 11.81
C CYS A 103 10.57 25.00 12.55
N GLY A 104 10.97 25.14 13.81
CA GLY A 104 11.43 24.01 14.60
C GLY A 104 11.90 24.41 15.99
N TRP A 105 12.91 23.70 16.49
CA TRP A 105 13.40 23.85 17.85
C TRP A 105 14.91 24.03 17.92
N ILE A 106 15.36 24.61 19.02
CA ILE A 106 16.73 24.44 19.46
C ILE A 106 16.87 23.01 20.00
N ARG A 107 17.76 22.20 19.40
CA ARG A 107 17.94 20.76 19.69
C ARG A 107 18.02 20.45 21.18
N GLN A 108 18.89 21.16 21.89
CA GLN A 108 19.07 20.97 23.33
C GLN A 108 17.77 21.26 24.10
N GLY A 109 17.08 22.33 23.76
CA GLY A 109 15.82 22.69 24.42
C GLY A 109 14.69 21.69 24.15
N LEU A 110 14.62 21.11 22.95
CA LEU A 110 13.67 20.04 22.63
C LEU A 110 13.95 18.78 23.46
N VAL A 111 15.21 18.38 23.55
CA VAL A 111 15.63 17.19 24.31
C VAL A 111 15.34 17.34 25.80
N GLU A 112 15.67 18.49 26.40
CA GLU A 112 15.37 18.79 27.81
C GLU A 112 13.86 18.72 28.09
N GLN A 113 13.02 19.19 27.17
CA GLN A 113 11.56 19.13 27.31
C GLN A 113 11.00 17.72 27.16
N LEU A 114 11.48 16.95 26.18
CA LEU A 114 11.07 15.55 26.00
C LEU A 114 11.40 14.71 27.24
N GLN A 115 12.63 14.85 27.75
CA GLN A 115 13.06 14.17 28.97
C GLN A 115 12.26 14.61 30.19
N GLY A 116 12.01 15.92 30.36
CA GLY A 116 11.21 16.44 31.46
C GLY A 116 9.75 15.99 31.44
N ALA A 117 9.22 15.69 30.25
CA ALA A 117 7.88 15.15 30.04
C ALA A 117 7.82 13.60 30.12
N ASN A 118 8.94 12.92 30.39
CA ASN A 118 9.07 11.45 30.30
C ASN A 118 8.65 10.89 28.93
N LEU A 119 8.90 11.65 27.85
CA LEU A 119 8.64 11.20 26.48
C LEU A 119 9.88 10.55 25.86
N PRO A 120 9.72 9.64 24.88
CA PRO A 120 10.83 9.03 24.18
C PRO A 120 11.75 10.07 23.54
N CYS A 121 13.05 9.98 23.81
CA CYS A 121 14.04 10.95 23.35
C CYS A 121 15.23 10.24 22.70
N PRO A 122 15.28 10.10 21.37
CA PRO A 122 16.41 9.48 20.69
C PRO A 122 17.68 10.31 20.77
N ASP A 123 18.84 9.66 20.96
CA ASP A 123 20.16 10.29 20.93
C ASP A 123 20.46 10.97 19.58
N THR A 124 19.79 10.53 18.51
CA THR A 124 19.91 11.10 17.16
C THR A 124 19.38 12.54 17.06
N LEU A 125 18.58 13.02 18.03
CA LEU A 125 18.18 14.43 18.10
C LEU A 125 19.36 15.34 18.44
N LEU A 126 20.34 14.83 19.20
CA LEU A 126 21.56 15.57 19.56
C LEU A 126 22.64 15.49 18.48
N SER A 127 22.62 14.47 17.63
CA SER A 127 23.59 14.32 16.54
C SER A 127 23.38 15.39 15.47
N THR A 128 24.38 16.28 15.31
CA THR A 128 24.41 17.25 14.23
C THR A 128 24.93 16.56 12.96
N VAL A 129 24.07 16.47 11.93
CA VAL A 129 24.57 16.09 10.61
C VAL A 129 25.31 17.32 10.07
N PRO A 130 26.59 17.21 9.66
CA PRO A 130 27.33 18.34 9.11
C PRO A 130 26.58 18.83 7.86
N TYR A 131 25.99 20.02 7.95
CA TYR A 131 25.35 20.65 6.80
C TYR A 131 26.48 21.03 5.83
N ALA A 132 26.67 20.22 4.79
CA ALA A 132 27.67 20.46 3.76
C ALA A 132 27.40 21.83 3.13
N SER A 133 28.21 22.82 3.51
CA SER A 133 28.09 24.18 3.03
C SER A 133 28.72 24.24 1.64
N SER A 134 27.91 24.18 0.59
CA SER A 134 28.36 24.45 -0.77
C SER A 134 28.64 25.95 -0.92
N THR A 135 29.84 26.39 -0.58
CA THR A 135 30.34 27.75 -0.87
C THR A 135 31.64 27.65 -1.62
N SER A 136 31.57 27.70 -2.95
CA SER A 136 32.72 27.87 -3.84
C SER A 136 33.06 29.36 -3.94
N GLN A 137 34.31 29.73 -3.63
CA GLN A 137 34.85 31.07 -3.88
C GLN A 137 35.09 31.26 -5.38
N GLU A 138 34.41 32.23 -5.99
CA GLU A 138 34.46 32.51 -7.42
C GLU A 138 35.50 33.61 -7.74
N ALA A 139 36.22 33.41 -8.84
CA ALA A 139 37.07 34.42 -9.51
C ALA A 139 36.28 35.72 -9.75
N PRO A 140 36.94 36.89 -9.97
CA PRO A 140 36.25 38.17 -10.18
C PRO A 140 35.05 38.01 -11.10
N SER A 141 33.86 38.11 -10.49
CA SER A 141 32.59 37.78 -11.12
C SER A 141 32.45 38.61 -12.38
N LYS A 142 32.26 37.96 -13.52
CA LYS A 142 31.80 38.63 -14.73
C LYS A 142 30.55 39.46 -14.38
N PRO A 143 30.36 40.64 -14.98
CA PRO A 143 29.18 41.45 -14.72
C PRO A 143 27.90 40.62 -14.92
N ASP A 144 26.96 40.72 -13.98
CA ASP A 144 25.76 39.88 -13.96
C ASP A 144 24.93 39.99 -15.24
N TRP A 145 24.99 41.14 -15.92
CA TRP A 145 24.30 41.38 -17.18
C TRP A 145 24.80 40.50 -18.33
N VAL A 146 26.03 39.97 -18.28
CA VAL A 146 26.58 39.09 -19.34
C VAL A 146 25.94 37.70 -19.28
N ARG A 147 25.51 37.25 -18.10
CA ARG A 147 25.05 35.87 -17.84
C ARG A 147 23.90 35.42 -18.74
N PRO A 148 22.85 36.22 -19.02
CA PRO A 148 21.74 35.81 -19.89
C PRO A 148 22.14 35.59 -21.36
N HIS A 149 23.27 36.16 -21.78
CA HIS A 149 23.74 36.14 -23.18
C HIS A 149 24.83 35.09 -23.42
N ILE A 150 25.46 34.57 -22.36
CA ILE A 150 26.34 33.40 -22.47
C ILE A 150 25.50 32.19 -22.87
N GLY A 151 25.80 31.56 -24.00
CA GLY A 151 25.08 30.37 -24.48
C GLY A 151 24.14 30.64 -25.64
N ARG A 152 23.82 31.91 -25.92
CA ARG A 152 23.01 32.26 -27.09
C ARG A 152 23.90 32.31 -28.33
N ASN A 153 23.36 31.87 -29.45
CA ASN A 153 24.02 31.99 -30.75
C ASN A 153 23.78 33.36 -31.39
N GLN A 154 22.71 34.05 -30.96
CA GLN A 154 22.26 35.32 -31.51
C GLN A 154 21.94 36.31 -30.39
N ILE A 155 22.09 37.59 -30.73
CA ILE A 155 21.76 38.74 -29.89
C ILE A 155 21.03 39.79 -30.71
N SER A 156 20.12 40.55 -30.11
CA SER A 156 19.47 41.65 -30.81
C SER A 156 20.48 42.74 -31.18
N LEU A 157 20.24 43.45 -32.27
CA LEU A 157 21.09 44.57 -32.70
C LEU A 157 21.15 45.67 -31.62
N GLY A 158 20.01 45.94 -30.98
CA GLY A 158 19.90 46.88 -29.86
C GLY A 158 20.80 46.49 -28.70
N ASP A 159 20.70 45.26 -28.19
CA ASP A 159 21.55 44.77 -27.10
C ASP A 159 23.03 44.75 -27.50
N ALA A 160 23.34 44.36 -28.74
CA ALA A 160 24.71 44.34 -29.23
C ALA A 160 25.33 45.74 -29.27
N SER A 161 24.57 46.74 -29.71
CA SER A 161 25.00 48.14 -29.68
C SER A 161 25.18 48.64 -28.24
N ALA A 162 24.31 48.24 -27.30
CA ALA A 162 24.41 48.61 -25.90
C ALA A 162 25.67 48.06 -25.24
N PHE A 163 26.04 46.81 -25.57
CA PHE A 163 27.22 46.16 -25.02
C PHE A 163 28.53 46.76 -25.55
N LEU A 164 28.55 47.23 -26.81
CA LEU A 164 29.70 47.95 -27.36
C LEU A 164 29.84 49.36 -26.82
N ALA A 165 28.71 50.02 -26.52
CA ALA A 165 28.69 51.38 -25.97
C ALA A 165 29.12 51.42 -24.49
N ASP A 166 28.74 50.42 -23.69
CA ASP A 166 29.12 50.31 -22.28
C ASP A 166 29.35 48.85 -21.83
N PRO A 167 30.60 48.36 -21.93
CA PRO A 167 30.99 47.01 -21.52
C PRO A 167 30.94 46.78 -20.00
N VAL A 168 30.70 47.80 -19.18
CA VAL A 168 30.69 47.67 -17.72
C VAL A 168 29.27 47.50 -17.21
N SER A 169 28.35 48.34 -17.70
CA SER A 169 26.96 48.37 -17.25
C SER A 169 26.05 47.38 -17.99
N GLY A 170 26.31 47.09 -19.28
CA GLY A 170 25.40 46.30 -20.13
C GLY A 170 24.09 46.99 -20.48
N CYS A 171 23.80 48.15 -19.86
CA CYS A 171 22.70 49.03 -20.21
C CYS A 171 23.24 50.45 -20.36
N CYS A 172 23.23 50.96 -21.59
CA CYS A 172 23.54 52.36 -21.86
C CYS A 172 22.22 53.13 -21.96
N GLY A 173 21.86 53.89 -20.92
CA GLY A 173 20.74 54.84 -20.99
C GLY A 173 21.07 56.10 -21.82
N ASP A 174 22.33 56.24 -22.24
CA ASP A 174 22.85 57.38 -23.00
C ASP A 174 22.81 57.09 -24.51
N TRP A 175 21.71 57.51 -25.14
CA TRP A 175 21.48 57.33 -26.58
C TRP A 175 22.58 57.95 -27.45
N ASP A 176 23.30 58.96 -26.98
CA ASP A 176 24.35 59.61 -27.76
C ASP A 176 25.60 58.74 -27.87
N ARG A 177 25.84 57.86 -26.89
CA ARG A 177 26.91 56.84 -26.95
C ARG A 177 26.49 55.59 -27.69
N LEU A 178 25.20 55.24 -27.65
CA LEU A 178 24.65 54.07 -28.34
C LEU A 178 24.59 54.26 -29.87
N ARG A 179 24.18 55.46 -30.32
CA ARG A 179 23.88 55.74 -31.73
C ARG A 179 25.02 55.41 -32.70
N PRO A 180 26.29 55.76 -32.44
CA PRO A 180 27.38 55.45 -33.36
C PRO A 180 27.59 53.93 -33.55
N TRP A 181 27.45 53.16 -32.46
CA TRP A 181 27.57 51.70 -32.52
C TRP A 181 26.40 51.05 -33.24
N ARG A 182 25.20 51.56 -33.01
CA ARG A 182 23.99 51.11 -33.70
C ARG A 182 24.09 51.34 -35.22
N GLU A 183 24.49 52.54 -35.65
CA GLU A 183 24.68 52.87 -37.06
C GLU A 183 25.78 52.01 -37.70
N ALA A 184 26.90 51.79 -37.00
CA ALA A 184 27.99 50.94 -37.48
C ALA A 184 27.58 49.47 -37.64
N LEU A 185 26.78 48.92 -36.71
CA LEU A 185 26.25 47.56 -36.83
C LEU A 185 25.22 47.44 -37.95
N ILE A 186 24.35 48.45 -38.13
CA ILE A 186 23.40 48.52 -39.24
C ILE A 186 24.15 48.50 -40.58
N GLU A 187 25.17 49.34 -40.71
CA GLU A 187 26.01 49.41 -41.91
C GLU A 187 26.74 48.08 -42.16
N ALA A 188 27.24 47.43 -41.10
CA ALA A 188 27.88 46.12 -41.22
C ALA A 188 26.93 45.02 -41.70
N VAL A 189 25.67 45.05 -41.26
CA VAL A 189 24.61 44.13 -41.74
C VAL A 189 24.26 44.44 -43.20
N ASP A 190 24.11 45.71 -43.57
CA ASP A 190 23.78 46.14 -44.94
C ASP A 190 24.88 45.76 -45.95
N HIS A 191 26.15 45.79 -45.52
CA HIS A 191 27.30 45.32 -46.30
C HIS A 191 27.57 43.81 -46.21
N GLN A 192 26.71 43.04 -45.51
CA GLN A 192 26.85 41.59 -45.32
C GLN A 192 28.13 41.17 -44.58
N GLU A 193 28.69 42.05 -43.73
CA GLU A 193 29.84 41.73 -42.88
C GLU A 193 29.45 40.97 -41.60
N ILE A 194 28.17 41.04 -41.21
CA ILE A 194 27.56 40.33 -40.08
C ILE A 194 26.33 39.60 -40.58
N ALA A 195 26.23 38.28 -40.37
CA ALA A 195 25.01 37.57 -40.71
C ALA A 195 23.89 37.94 -39.73
N ALA A 196 22.76 38.33 -40.29
CA ALA A 196 21.57 38.72 -39.54
C ALA A 196 20.37 37.88 -39.98
N GLY A 197 19.46 37.59 -39.04
CA GLY A 197 18.16 37.04 -39.37
C GLY A 197 17.25 38.08 -40.03
N SER A 198 16.06 37.64 -40.45
CA SER A 198 15.01 38.56 -40.90
C SER A 198 14.66 39.54 -39.77
N TRP A 199 14.72 40.83 -40.04
CA TRP A 199 14.33 41.89 -39.09
C TRP A 199 12.82 41.92 -38.87
N SER A 200 12.40 42.30 -37.65
CA SER A 200 10.99 42.59 -37.34
C SER A 200 10.62 44.01 -37.81
N PHE A 201 9.48 44.56 -37.39
CA PHE A 201 9.15 45.96 -37.68
C PHE A 201 10.14 46.95 -37.04
N ASP A 202 10.90 46.49 -36.04
CA ASP A 202 11.97 47.23 -35.39
C ASP A 202 13.33 46.65 -35.79
N ARG A 203 14.22 47.53 -36.25
CA ARG A 203 15.57 47.16 -36.65
C ARG A 203 16.44 46.78 -35.44
N ASP A 204 16.06 47.22 -34.24
CA ASP A 204 16.81 46.92 -33.00
C ASP A 204 16.61 45.48 -32.54
N GLU A 205 15.50 44.84 -32.91
CA GLU A 205 15.23 43.44 -32.60
C GLU A 205 15.90 42.46 -33.57
N GLN A 206 16.57 42.96 -34.61
CA GLN A 206 17.18 42.09 -35.62
C GLN A 206 18.25 41.18 -34.97
N PRO A 207 18.11 39.85 -35.08
CA PRO A 207 19.05 38.94 -34.44
C PRO A 207 20.35 38.88 -35.24
N LEU A 208 21.46 39.14 -34.57
CA LEU A 208 22.82 39.13 -35.10
C LEU A 208 23.60 37.95 -34.52
N ASN A 209 24.41 37.27 -35.34
CA ASN A 209 25.22 36.14 -34.90
C ASN A 209 26.42 36.61 -34.06
N HIS A 210 26.60 36.06 -32.85
CA HIS A 210 27.72 36.42 -31.96
C HIS A 210 29.11 36.19 -32.57
N ALA A 211 29.28 35.15 -33.40
CA ALA A 211 30.56 34.84 -34.03
C ALA A 211 30.94 35.94 -35.05
N ASP A 212 29.97 36.40 -35.82
CA ASP A 212 30.18 37.40 -36.86
C ASP A 212 30.41 38.78 -36.27
N ILE A 213 29.67 39.17 -35.21
CA ILE A 213 29.92 40.42 -34.47
C ILE A 213 31.33 40.41 -33.90
N ARG A 214 31.77 39.29 -33.31
CA ARG A 214 33.13 39.17 -32.76
C ARG A 214 34.19 39.32 -33.85
N ALA A 215 34.01 38.65 -34.99
CA ALA A 215 34.92 38.77 -36.12
C ALA A 215 34.94 40.21 -36.68
N TRP A 216 33.79 40.87 -36.74
CA TRP A 216 33.66 42.26 -37.17
C TRP A 216 34.36 43.23 -36.21
N CYS A 217 34.13 43.09 -34.89
CA CYS A 217 34.79 43.89 -33.86
C CYS A 217 36.31 43.72 -33.92
N ALA A 218 36.79 42.47 -34.03
CA ALA A 218 38.22 42.17 -34.11
C ALA A 218 38.90 42.82 -35.33
N ARG A 219 38.25 42.83 -36.50
CA ARG A 219 38.77 43.52 -37.70
C ARG A 219 38.91 45.03 -37.52
N ARG A 220 38.09 45.64 -36.67
CA ARG A 220 38.09 47.09 -36.38
C ARG A 220 38.87 47.46 -35.12
N GLY A 221 39.50 46.49 -34.45
CA GLY A 221 40.30 46.74 -33.24
C GLY A 221 39.46 46.95 -31.98
N HIS A 222 38.26 46.36 -31.91
CA HIS A 222 37.38 46.39 -30.76
C HIS A 222 37.22 45.01 -30.12
N ASP A 223 37.13 44.96 -28.80
CA ASP A 223 36.88 43.73 -28.05
C ASP A 223 35.38 43.51 -27.87
N TRP A 224 34.89 42.34 -28.28
CA TRP A 224 33.52 41.95 -28.01
C TRP A 224 33.39 41.43 -26.56
N PRO A 225 32.57 42.06 -25.70
CA PRO A 225 32.58 41.82 -24.26
C PRO A 225 32.01 40.45 -23.86
N ILE A 226 31.28 39.76 -24.74
CA ILE A 226 30.74 38.43 -24.45
C ILE A 226 31.79 37.38 -24.86
N PRO A 227 32.35 36.63 -23.89
CA PRO A 227 33.39 35.65 -24.16
C PRO A 227 32.89 34.58 -25.14
N GLU A 228 33.77 34.14 -26.02
CA GLU A 228 33.48 32.98 -26.86
C GLU A 228 33.29 31.77 -25.96
N LEU A 229 32.14 31.10 -26.08
CA LEU A 229 32.00 29.78 -25.53
C LEU A 229 32.91 28.87 -26.33
N SER A 230 34.11 28.65 -25.81
CA SER A 230 34.92 27.50 -26.22
C SER A 230 34.10 26.26 -25.85
N LEU A 231 33.24 25.81 -26.76
CA LEU A 231 32.70 24.47 -26.73
C LEU A 231 33.89 23.54 -26.90
N GLN A 232 34.58 23.25 -25.80
CA GLN A 232 35.67 22.28 -25.83
C GLN A 232 35.07 20.97 -26.35
N PRO A 233 35.67 20.32 -27.36
CA PRO A 233 35.14 19.08 -27.93
C PRO A 233 34.98 17.97 -26.87
N ALA A 234 35.77 18.03 -25.78
CA ALA A 234 35.63 17.14 -24.63
C ALA A 234 34.26 17.22 -23.95
N ILE A 235 33.69 18.42 -23.83
CA ILE A 235 32.38 18.63 -23.18
C ILE A 235 31.25 18.04 -24.04
N ARG A 236 31.39 18.04 -25.37
CA ARG A 236 30.39 17.42 -26.26
C ARG A 236 30.35 15.91 -26.13
N THR A 237 31.50 15.25 -26.00
CA THR A 237 31.54 13.80 -25.80
C THR A 237 30.98 13.41 -24.43
N GLU A 238 31.36 14.13 -23.37
CA GLU A 238 30.83 13.88 -22.02
C GLU A 238 29.32 14.12 -21.96
N ALA A 239 28.82 15.23 -22.51
CA ALA A 239 27.39 15.51 -22.58
C ALA A 239 26.62 14.45 -23.40
N SER A 240 27.22 13.91 -24.48
CA SER A 240 26.57 12.84 -25.26
C SER A 240 26.46 11.52 -24.49
N VAL A 241 27.48 11.19 -23.69
CA VAL A 241 27.46 10.00 -22.81
C VAL A 241 26.43 10.19 -21.70
N GLU A 242 26.36 11.38 -21.11
CA GLU A 242 25.37 11.70 -20.08
C GLU A 242 23.93 11.67 -20.62
N ILE A 243 23.69 12.22 -21.81
CA ILE A 243 22.36 12.14 -22.47
C ILE A 243 21.97 10.68 -22.73
N SER A 244 22.91 9.83 -23.18
CA SER A 244 22.65 8.40 -23.37
C SER A 244 22.31 7.71 -22.05
N ALA A 245 23.06 7.99 -20.99
CA ALA A 245 22.81 7.44 -19.66
C ALA A 245 21.46 7.89 -19.08
N LEU A 246 21.08 9.15 -19.29
CA LEU A 246 19.78 9.68 -18.89
C LEU A 246 18.63 9.02 -19.66
N SER A 247 18.80 8.75 -20.96
CA SER A 247 17.81 8.03 -21.76
C SER A 247 17.62 6.60 -21.27
N GLU A 248 18.70 5.88 -20.95
CA GLU A 248 18.62 4.53 -20.39
C GLU A 248 17.94 4.51 -19.00
N ALA A 249 18.24 5.51 -18.17
CA ALA A 249 17.60 5.68 -16.88
C ALA A 249 16.09 5.98 -17.02
N GLN A 250 15.70 6.77 -18.03
CA GLN A 250 14.29 7.03 -18.34
C GLN A 250 13.57 5.74 -18.77
N ASP A 251 14.16 4.96 -19.69
CA ASP A 251 13.60 3.69 -20.13
C ASP A 251 13.45 2.69 -18.96
N HIS A 252 14.40 2.69 -18.02
CA HIS A 252 14.32 1.86 -16.82
C HIS A 252 13.19 2.31 -15.89
N ALA A 253 13.04 3.62 -15.69
CA ALA A 253 11.97 4.18 -14.87
C ALA A 253 10.58 3.86 -15.47
N GLU A 254 10.43 3.96 -16.79
CA GLU A 254 9.18 3.60 -17.48
C GLU A 254 8.84 2.11 -17.32
N LYS A 255 9.84 1.22 -17.39
CA LYS A 255 9.65 -0.21 -17.12
C LYS A 255 9.18 -0.47 -15.68
N LEU A 256 9.79 0.20 -14.70
CA LEU A 256 9.38 0.07 -13.29
C LEU A 256 7.96 0.61 -13.05
N LEU A 257 7.58 1.71 -13.69
CA LEU A 257 6.22 2.24 -13.63
C LEU A 257 5.20 1.25 -14.22
N ALA A 258 5.51 0.64 -15.37
CA ALA A 258 4.66 -0.38 -15.98
C ALA A 258 4.50 -1.62 -15.08
N GLU A 259 5.57 -2.06 -14.43
CA GLU A 259 5.53 -3.14 -13.45
C GLU A 259 4.69 -2.77 -12.22
N ASN A 260 4.83 -1.54 -11.72
CA ASN A 260 4.05 -1.07 -10.57
C ASN A 260 2.55 -1.06 -10.88
N VAL A 261 2.15 -0.57 -12.05
CA VAL A 261 0.75 -0.60 -12.52
C VAL A 261 0.23 -2.04 -12.59
N ARG A 262 1.03 -2.97 -13.12
CA ARG A 262 0.67 -4.40 -13.15
C ARG A 262 0.46 -4.98 -11.75
N LEU A 263 1.36 -4.67 -10.81
CA LEU A 263 1.25 -5.13 -9.42
C LEU A 263 0.03 -4.53 -8.72
N GLN A 264 -0.27 -3.25 -8.94
CA GLN A 264 -1.46 -2.60 -8.41
C GLN A 264 -2.75 -3.27 -8.90
N PHE A 265 -2.81 -3.63 -10.18
CA PHE A 265 -3.95 -4.38 -10.73
C PHE A 265 -4.11 -5.75 -10.06
N GLU A 266 -3.00 -6.46 -9.82
CA GLU A 266 -3.03 -7.77 -9.15
C GLU A 266 -3.46 -7.65 -7.68
N VAL A 267 -2.98 -6.62 -6.96
CA VAL A 267 -3.43 -6.33 -5.59
C VAL A 267 -4.93 -6.03 -5.55
N ALA A 268 -5.45 -5.22 -6.48
CA ALA A 268 -6.88 -4.92 -6.57
C ALA A 268 -7.70 -6.21 -6.81
N ARG A 269 -7.26 -7.04 -7.78
CA ARG A 269 -7.91 -8.31 -8.11
C ARG A 269 -7.94 -9.28 -6.92
N LEU A 270 -6.83 -9.40 -6.19
CA LEU A 270 -6.75 -10.25 -5.00
C LEU A 270 -7.60 -9.71 -3.85
N SER A 271 -7.67 -8.38 -3.69
CA SER A 271 -8.52 -7.72 -2.70
C SER A 271 -10.00 -8.00 -2.95
N ASP A 272 -10.45 -7.86 -4.20
CA ASP A 272 -11.84 -8.18 -4.58
C ASP A 272 -12.19 -9.65 -4.30
N ARG A 273 -11.26 -10.57 -4.60
CA ARG A 273 -11.43 -11.99 -4.30
C ARG A 273 -11.52 -12.25 -2.80
N LEU A 274 -10.71 -11.57 -1.99
CA LEU A 274 -10.73 -11.68 -0.53
C LEU A 274 -12.07 -11.18 0.03
N VAL A 275 -12.58 -10.04 -0.46
CA VAL A 275 -13.91 -9.52 -0.08
C VAL A 275 -15.01 -10.51 -0.46
N GLY A 276 -14.94 -11.11 -1.65
CA GLY A 276 -15.86 -12.16 -2.08
C GLY A 276 -15.86 -13.37 -1.14
N LYS A 277 -14.68 -13.85 -0.74
CA LYS A 277 -14.54 -14.93 0.24
C LYS A 277 -15.02 -14.56 1.63
N GLY A 278 -14.80 -13.32 2.08
CA GLY A 278 -15.33 -12.82 3.35
C GLY A 278 -16.87 -12.87 3.40
N ARG A 279 -17.54 -12.52 2.29
CA ARG A 279 -19.01 -12.63 2.19
C ARG A 279 -19.50 -14.08 2.23
N GLU A 280 -18.79 -15.00 1.60
CA GLU A 280 -19.09 -16.44 1.63
C GLU A 280 -18.96 -17.01 3.04
N VAL A 281 -17.88 -16.68 3.76
CA VAL A 281 -17.70 -17.07 5.16
C VAL A 281 -18.83 -16.55 6.03
N ALA A 282 -19.19 -15.27 5.92
CA ALA A 282 -20.29 -14.69 6.68
C ALA A 282 -21.66 -15.34 6.39
N LEU A 283 -21.89 -15.83 5.17
CA LEU A 283 -23.10 -16.58 4.82
C LEU A 283 -23.10 -17.97 5.46
N LEU A 284 -21.96 -18.67 5.41
CA LEU A 284 -21.81 -19.98 6.04
C LEU A 284 -21.98 -19.91 7.55
N GLU A 285 -21.41 -18.91 8.21
CA GLU A 285 -21.58 -18.65 9.65
C GLU A 285 -23.06 -18.48 10.03
N ARG A 286 -23.81 -17.66 9.28
CA ARG A 286 -25.27 -17.50 9.51
C ARG A 286 -26.03 -18.81 9.32
N THR A 287 -25.62 -19.61 8.34
CA THR A 287 -26.26 -20.89 8.03
C THR A 287 -26.01 -21.90 9.16
N ILE A 288 -24.77 -21.96 9.65
CA ILE A 288 -24.39 -22.79 10.79
C ILE A 288 -25.17 -22.36 12.05
N ALA A 289 -25.23 -21.05 12.34
CA ALA A 289 -25.98 -20.53 13.49
C ALA A 289 -27.47 -20.89 13.40
N ARG A 290 -28.10 -20.73 12.24
CA ARG A 290 -29.50 -21.12 12.02
C ARG A 290 -29.71 -22.63 12.20
N ASN A 291 -28.82 -23.45 11.66
CA ASN A 291 -28.90 -24.90 11.80
C ASN A 291 -28.74 -25.32 13.26
N ALA A 292 -27.82 -24.70 14.01
CA ALA A 292 -27.63 -24.95 15.43
C ALA A 292 -28.93 -24.68 16.22
N VAL A 293 -29.57 -23.52 16.01
CA VAL A 293 -30.86 -23.19 16.65
C VAL A 293 -31.95 -24.19 16.28
N THR A 294 -32.05 -24.58 15.01
CA THR A 294 -33.06 -25.55 14.56
C THR A 294 -32.82 -26.92 15.20
N SER A 295 -31.56 -27.36 15.27
CA SER A 295 -31.20 -28.63 15.89
C SER A 295 -31.45 -28.63 17.40
N ALA A 296 -31.19 -27.52 18.10
CA ALA A 296 -31.47 -27.38 19.52
C ALA A 296 -32.98 -27.50 19.81
N ALA A 297 -33.83 -26.81 19.04
CA ALA A 297 -35.28 -26.93 19.16
C ALA A 297 -35.81 -28.34 18.87
N GLN A 298 -35.18 -29.06 17.92
CA GLN A 298 -35.50 -30.46 17.65
C GLN A 298 -35.11 -31.38 18.81
N LEU A 299 -33.94 -31.16 19.42
CA LEU A 299 -33.49 -31.92 20.59
C LEU A 299 -34.44 -31.68 21.78
N GLU A 300 -34.78 -30.44 22.09
CA GLU A 300 -35.75 -30.11 23.16
C GLU A 300 -37.12 -30.78 22.92
N SER A 301 -37.60 -30.82 21.67
CA SER A 301 -38.84 -31.51 21.32
C SER A 301 -38.76 -33.03 21.53
N ILE A 302 -37.63 -33.66 21.17
CA ILE A 302 -37.39 -35.08 21.37
C ILE A 302 -37.29 -35.40 22.86
N GLU A 303 -36.56 -34.59 23.62
CA GLU A 303 -36.43 -34.73 25.08
C GLU A 303 -37.79 -34.61 25.77
N GLY A 304 -38.63 -33.65 25.36
CA GLY A 304 -40.00 -33.52 25.87
C GLY A 304 -40.85 -34.76 25.62
N ARG A 305 -40.82 -35.30 24.39
CA ARG A 305 -41.53 -36.55 24.04
C ARG A 305 -41.01 -37.77 24.80
N LEU A 306 -39.70 -37.83 25.04
CA LEU A 306 -39.07 -38.90 25.81
C LEU A 306 -39.50 -38.83 27.28
N SER A 307 -39.54 -37.63 27.86
CA SER A 307 -40.06 -37.41 29.21
C SER A 307 -41.52 -37.81 29.33
N GLU A 308 -42.38 -37.45 28.37
CA GLU A 308 -43.80 -37.82 28.36
C GLU A 308 -44.00 -39.33 28.27
N ALA A 309 -43.28 -39.99 27.34
CA ALA A 309 -43.32 -41.45 27.19
C ALA A 309 -42.84 -42.16 28.46
N THR A 310 -41.82 -41.63 29.14
CA THR A 310 -41.30 -42.18 30.40
C THR A 310 -42.34 -42.08 31.52
N CYS A 311 -43.03 -40.93 31.64
CA CYS A 311 -44.14 -40.77 32.57
C CYS A 311 -45.29 -41.75 32.28
N GLU A 312 -45.64 -41.97 31.00
CA GLU A 312 -46.70 -42.91 30.64
C GLU A 312 -46.32 -44.37 30.94
N ILE A 313 -45.06 -44.77 30.71
CA ILE A 313 -44.57 -46.10 31.10
C ILE A 313 -44.69 -46.32 32.61
N GLU A 314 -44.29 -45.33 33.42
CA GLU A 314 -44.42 -45.42 34.89
C GLU A 314 -45.89 -45.45 35.34
N ARG A 315 -46.78 -44.72 34.64
CA ARG A 315 -48.22 -44.78 34.87
C ARG A 315 -48.81 -46.16 34.57
N LEU A 316 -48.40 -46.79 33.47
CA LEU A 316 -48.83 -48.14 33.09
C LEU A 316 -48.26 -49.21 34.03
N ARG A 317 -47.05 -49.04 34.54
CA ARG A 317 -46.43 -49.94 35.53
C ARG A 317 -47.12 -49.93 36.90
N THR A 318 -47.65 -48.77 37.29
CA THR A 318 -48.33 -48.59 38.59
C THR A 318 -49.80 -48.96 38.54
N ALA A 319 -50.36 -49.23 37.35
CA ALA A 319 -51.70 -49.75 37.20
C ALA A 319 -51.80 -51.21 37.71
N PRO A 320 -52.86 -51.57 38.48
CA PRO A 320 -53.00 -52.91 39.02
C PRO A 320 -53.10 -53.95 37.90
N PRO A 321 -52.45 -55.12 38.04
CA PRO A 321 -52.40 -56.12 36.99
C PRO A 321 -53.79 -56.72 36.77
N THR A 322 -54.40 -56.42 35.63
CA THR A 322 -55.54 -57.17 35.12
C THR A 322 -55.03 -58.56 34.72
N GLN A 323 -55.20 -59.54 35.62
CA GLN A 323 -55.02 -60.95 35.32
C GLN A 323 -56.10 -61.37 34.33
N ASP A 324 -55.74 -61.55 33.07
CA ASP A 324 -56.32 -62.56 32.18
C ASP A 324 -55.50 -62.63 30.88
N HIS A 325 -54.51 -63.51 30.87
CA HIS A 325 -54.49 -64.70 30.01
C HIS A 325 -53.09 -65.30 30.01
N ALA A 326 -53.01 -66.46 30.68
CA ALA A 326 -51.97 -67.43 30.48
C ALA A 326 -52.19 -68.12 29.13
N GLU A 327 -51.17 -68.13 28.26
CA GLU A 327 -50.85 -69.34 27.49
C GLU A 327 -49.41 -69.25 26.96
N ALA A 328 -48.53 -70.02 27.61
CA ALA A 328 -47.21 -70.31 27.11
C ALA A 328 -47.33 -71.32 25.95
N ALA A 329 -47.07 -70.88 24.72
CA ALA A 329 -46.76 -71.78 23.61
C ALA A 329 -45.91 -71.06 22.55
N GLY A 330 -44.59 -71.28 22.63
CA GLY A 330 -43.60 -70.91 21.62
C GLY A 330 -43.03 -69.51 21.79
N ALA A 331 -41.71 -69.41 21.98
CA ALA A 331 -40.95 -68.16 22.02
C ALA A 331 -40.95 -67.47 20.63
N GLY A 332 -42.09 -66.90 20.26
CA GLY A 332 -42.30 -66.13 19.03
C GLY A 332 -42.92 -64.77 19.34
N VAL A 333 -42.56 -63.75 18.56
CA VAL A 333 -43.15 -62.42 18.64
C VAL A 333 -44.26 -62.31 17.59
N THR A 334 -45.50 -62.09 18.02
CA THR A 334 -46.62 -61.80 17.11
C THR A 334 -46.61 -60.32 16.74
N VAL A 335 -46.30 -60.00 15.48
CA VAL A 335 -46.32 -58.62 14.96
C VAL A 335 -47.62 -58.40 14.19
N HIS A 336 -48.48 -57.51 14.68
CA HIS A 336 -49.68 -57.09 13.96
C HIS A 336 -49.35 -55.92 13.02
N LEU A 337 -49.48 -56.13 11.71
CA LEU A 337 -49.31 -55.08 10.70
C LEU A 337 -50.68 -54.62 10.20
N PRO A 338 -50.97 -53.29 10.16
CA PRO A 338 -52.25 -52.77 9.66
C PRO A 338 -52.57 -53.20 8.22
N HIS A 339 -51.53 -53.35 7.39
CA HIS A 339 -51.64 -53.83 6.02
C HIS A 339 -50.46 -54.74 5.68
N VAL A 340 -50.74 -55.88 5.06
CA VAL A 340 -49.73 -56.80 4.53
C VAL A 340 -49.78 -56.76 3.01
N THR A 341 -48.74 -56.19 2.39
CA THR A 341 -48.63 -56.17 0.93
C THR A 341 -48.16 -57.53 0.42
N LYS A 342 -48.45 -57.85 -0.85
CA LYS A 342 -47.95 -59.09 -1.49
C LYS A 342 -46.43 -59.24 -1.37
N GLY A 343 -45.70 -58.11 -1.40
CA GLY A 343 -44.25 -58.11 -1.22
C GLY A 343 -43.82 -58.50 0.19
N LEU A 344 -44.49 -57.98 1.22
CA LEU A 344 -44.22 -58.36 2.61
C LEU A 344 -44.58 -59.83 2.88
N THR A 345 -45.70 -60.32 2.34
CA THR A 345 -46.06 -61.75 2.42
C THR A 345 -44.95 -62.63 1.85
N GLY A 346 -44.49 -62.33 0.62
CA GLY A 346 -43.42 -63.08 -0.02
C GLY A 346 -42.10 -63.02 0.76
N LEU A 347 -41.77 -61.86 1.35
CA LEU A 347 -40.57 -61.73 2.18
C LEU A 347 -40.68 -62.55 3.47
N PHE A 348 -41.83 -62.54 4.15
CA PHE A 348 -42.05 -63.33 5.36
C PHE A 348 -42.02 -64.83 5.09
N ASP A 349 -42.54 -65.29 3.95
CA ASP A 349 -42.47 -66.70 3.57
C ASP A 349 -41.03 -67.15 3.34
N VAL A 350 -40.22 -66.32 2.67
CA VAL A 350 -38.79 -66.58 2.50
C VAL A 350 -38.07 -66.55 3.86
N MET A 351 -38.42 -65.60 4.73
CA MET A 351 -37.85 -65.54 6.08
C MET A 351 -38.13 -66.82 6.87
N ARG A 352 -39.38 -67.26 6.92
CA ARG A 352 -39.78 -68.49 7.60
C ARG A 352 -39.08 -69.71 7.00
N LYS A 353 -39.04 -69.81 5.68
CA LYS A 353 -38.40 -70.93 4.98
C LYS A 353 -36.91 -71.07 5.30
N HIS A 354 -36.17 -69.97 5.38
CA HIS A 354 -34.71 -70.00 5.52
C HIS A 354 -34.22 -69.82 6.96
N TRP A 355 -35.01 -69.21 7.84
CA TRP A 355 -34.56 -68.84 9.19
C TRP A 355 -35.34 -69.48 10.34
N THR A 356 -36.47 -70.17 10.10
CA THR A 356 -37.21 -70.84 11.20
C THR A 356 -36.38 -71.90 11.91
N ASN A 357 -35.50 -72.60 11.20
CA ASN A 357 -34.56 -73.58 11.77
C ASN A 357 -33.12 -73.07 11.70
N TYR A 358 -32.94 -71.76 11.85
CA TYR A 358 -31.61 -71.16 11.84
C TYR A 358 -30.73 -71.77 12.94
N SER A 359 -29.58 -72.29 12.52
CA SER A 359 -28.50 -72.73 13.40
C SER A 359 -27.25 -71.93 13.05
N LYS A 360 -26.56 -71.41 14.08
CA LYS A 360 -25.32 -70.65 13.93
C LYS A 360 -24.22 -71.43 13.20
N ASP A 361 -24.25 -72.76 13.30
CA ASP A 361 -23.23 -73.62 12.68
C ASP A 361 -23.48 -73.83 11.17
N THR A 362 -24.70 -73.59 10.70
CA THR A 362 -25.10 -73.82 9.31
C THR A 362 -26.02 -72.71 8.78
N PRO A 363 -25.53 -71.46 8.65
CA PRO A 363 -26.34 -70.36 8.13
C PRO A 363 -26.70 -70.59 6.65
N PRO A 364 -27.91 -70.20 6.21
CA PRO A 364 -28.27 -70.29 4.80
C PRO A 364 -27.41 -69.33 3.97
N LYS A 365 -26.91 -69.81 2.81
CA LYS A 365 -26.12 -68.98 1.89
C LYS A 365 -26.93 -67.77 1.43
N SER A 366 -26.38 -66.58 1.55
CA SER A 366 -27.05 -65.31 1.19
C SER A 366 -27.53 -65.27 -0.26
N SER A 367 -26.78 -65.88 -1.19
CA SER A 367 -27.16 -66.01 -2.59
C SER A 367 -28.44 -66.82 -2.79
N ASN A 368 -28.65 -67.85 -1.97
CA ASN A 368 -29.84 -68.71 -2.04
C ASN A 368 -31.06 -67.98 -1.49
N VAL A 369 -30.89 -67.25 -0.38
CA VAL A 369 -31.95 -66.40 0.18
C VAL A 369 -32.34 -65.32 -0.82
N ALA A 370 -31.38 -64.62 -1.42
CA ALA A 370 -31.65 -63.59 -2.43
C ALA A 370 -32.37 -64.15 -3.67
N ALA A 371 -32.00 -65.34 -4.15
CA ALA A 371 -32.69 -66.00 -5.26
C ALA A 371 -34.13 -66.41 -4.90
N ALA A 372 -34.37 -66.81 -3.65
CA ALA A 372 -35.71 -67.12 -3.16
C ALA A 372 -36.57 -65.85 -3.08
N ILE A 373 -36.00 -64.71 -2.66
CA ILE A 373 -36.65 -63.40 -2.67
C ILE A 373 -37.00 -62.98 -4.11
N ASP A 374 -36.06 -63.12 -5.05
CA ASP A 374 -36.33 -62.79 -6.45
C ASP A 374 -37.50 -63.60 -7.01
N THR A 375 -37.57 -64.89 -6.66
CA THR A 375 -38.65 -65.79 -7.09
C THR A 375 -39.98 -65.38 -6.47
N ALA A 376 -40.00 -65.07 -5.16
CA ALA A 376 -41.21 -64.67 -4.44
C ALA A 376 -41.75 -63.30 -4.88
N LEU A 377 -40.86 -62.37 -5.26
CA LEU A 377 -41.21 -61.00 -5.63
C LEU A 377 -41.24 -60.74 -7.15
N GLY A 378 -40.89 -61.74 -7.96
CA GLY A 378 -40.83 -61.61 -9.41
C GLY A 378 -39.70 -60.73 -9.93
N PHE A 379 -38.60 -60.59 -9.17
CA PHE A 379 -37.44 -59.84 -9.65
C PHE A 379 -36.64 -60.66 -10.67
N LYS A 380 -36.17 -59.96 -11.71
CA LYS A 380 -35.33 -60.58 -12.74
C LYS A 380 -33.90 -60.72 -12.24
N LYS A 381 -33.33 -61.92 -12.40
CA LYS A 381 -31.90 -62.18 -12.13
C LYS A 381 -31.01 -61.28 -12.98
N GLN A 382 -29.79 -61.07 -12.51
CA GLN A 382 -28.78 -60.34 -13.27
C GLN A 382 -28.34 -61.17 -14.49
N LYS A 383 -27.75 -60.51 -15.50
CA LYS A 383 -27.23 -61.18 -16.71
C LYS A 383 -26.17 -62.25 -16.40
N SER A 384 -25.46 -62.11 -15.27
CA SER A 384 -24.46 -63.07 -14.78
C SER A 384 -25.04 -64.36 -14.24
N GLY A 385 -26.37 -64.44 -14.04
CA GLY A 385 -27.02 -65.54 -13.34
C GLY A 385 -27.15 -65.31 -11.82
N ASP A 386 -26.53 -64.26 -11.30
CA ASP A 386 -26.63 -63.88 -9.89
C ASP A 386 -28.02 -63.33 -9.53
N PRO A 387 -28.42 -63.43 -8.24
CA PRO A 387 -29.64 -62.80 -7.74
C PRO A 387 -29.67 -61.30 -8.02
N SER A 388 -30.85 -60.73 -8.22
CA SER A 388 -31.06 -59.31 -8.46
C SER A 388 -30.46 -58.46 -7.32
N ARG A 389 -30.05 -57.22 -7.61
CA ARG A 389 -29.52 -56.31 -6.59
C ARG A 389 -30.54 -56.07 -5.46
N ASN A 390 -31.83 -56.01 -5.80
CA ASN A 390 -32.91 -55.85 -4.82
C ASN A 390 -33.05 -57.08 -3.93
N GLY A 391 -32.99 -58.29 -4.50
CA GLY A 391 -33.00 -59.54 -3.74
C GLY A 391 -31.80 -59.66 -2.80
N GLN A 392 -30.61 -59.22 -3.23
CA GLN A 392 -29.41 -59.18 -2.39
C GLN A 392 -29.56 -58.20 -1.22
N THR A 393 -30.06 -56.99 -1.48
CA THR A 393 -30.30 -55.99 -0.42
C THR A 393 -31.32 -56.49 0.60
N LEU A 394 -32.44 -57.06 0.15
CA LEU A 394 -33.46 -57.61 1.05
C LEU A 394 -32.96 -58.83 1.82
N ALA A 395 -32.17 -59.70 1.21
CA ALA A 395 -31.56 -60.85 1.88
C ALA A 395 -30.58 -60.40 2.98
N ALA A 396 -29.87 -59.29 2.79
CA ALA A 396 -29.01 -58.70 3.81
C ALA A 396 -29.83 -58.08 4.96
N LEU A 397 -31.00 -57.50 4.67
CA LEU A 397 -31.87 -56.87 5.66
C LEU A 397 -32.52 -57.87 6.61
N ILE A 398 -32.89 -59.06 6.12
CA ILE A 398 -33.56 -60.11 6.92
C ILE A 398 -32.58 -61.06 7.62
N ARG A 399 -31.28 -60.83 7.50
CA ARG A 399 -30.24 -61.65 8.15
C ARG A 399 -30.23 -61.36 9.66
N PRO A 400 -30.08 -62.37 10.53
CA PRO A 400 -29.85 -62.15 11.96
C PRO A 400 -28.64 -61.22 12.20
N ASP A 401 -28.72 -60.34 13.20
CA ASP A 401 -27.69 -59.35 13.46
C ASP A 401 -26.34 -60.01 13.78
N GLU A 402 -26.33 -61.18 14.43
CA GLU A 402 -25.12 -61.92 14.78
C GLU A 402 -24.32 -62.37 13.54
N GLU A 403 -25.02 -62.73 12.45
CA GLU A 403 -24.41 -63.09 11.16
C GLU A 403 -24.01 -61.86 10.35
N ARG A 404 -24.63 -60.70 10.61
CA ARG A 404 -24.24 -59.44 9.99
C ARG A 404 -22.95 -58.91 10.62
N GLU A 405 -22.80 -59.04 11.93
CA GLU A 405 -21.62 -58.62 12.69
C GLU A 405 -20.40 -59.51 12.41
N ALA A 406 -20.60 -60.81 12.20
CA ALA A 406 -19.52 -61.73 11.81
C ALA A 406 -18.99 -61.50 10.38
N ASP A 407 -19.78 -60.86 9.50
CA ASP A 407 -19.40 -60.54 8.13
C ASP A 407 -18.48 -59.30 8.10
N GLN A 408 -17.17 -59.53 8.20
CA GLN A 408 -16.10 -58.50 8.25
C GLN A 408 -16.11 -57.48 7.10
N ARG A 409 -16.91 -57.71 6.04
CA ARG A 409 -17.09 -56.77 4.93
C ARG A 409 -17.95 -55.56 5.31
N VAL A 410 -18.85 -55.71 6.29
CA VAL A 410 -19.71 -54.62 6.78
C VAL A 410 -18.96 -53.71 7.75
N ALA A 411 -18.02 -54.25 8.54
CA ALA A 411 -17.23 -53.51 9.53
C ALA A 411 -16.17 -52.53 8.95
N LYS A 412 -16.01 -52.46 7.63
CA LYS A 412 -15.03 -51.59 6.93
C LYS A 412 -15.66 -50.45 6.11
N ARG A 413 -16.97 -50.25 6.22
CA ARG A 413 -17.67 -49.07 5.69
C ARG A 413 -18.12 -48.21 6.86
#